data_AF-A0A930ZF22-F1
#
_entry.id   AF-A0A930ZF22-F1
#
_cell.length_a   1.000
_cell.length_b   1.000
_cell.length_c   1.000
_cell.angle_alpha   90.00
_cell.angle_beta   90.00
_cell.angle_gamma   90.00
#
_symmetry.space_group_name_H-M   'P 1'
#
loop_
_entity.id
_entity.type
_entity.pdbx_description
1 polymer ?
#
loop_
_entity_poly.entity_id
_entity_poly.type
_entity_poly.pdbx_seq_one_letter_code
_entity_poly.pdbx_strand_id
1 'polypeptide(L)'
;MNKSTLIRVLHDSYIHSTLAREGSSALLDEYFVQTHLPLRVTQGAVDVASVLQLWAKHLGLSEGLAQRWSGQLSPAVADFLVRLETNLKAHQVSSPRMDGPLTSGR
;
A
#
# COMPACT_ATOMS: atom_id res chain seq x y z
N MET A 1 -16.65 7.51 -4.95
CA MET A 1 -16.22 6.13 -5.31
C MET A 1 -17.05 5.12 -4.52
N ASN A 2 -17.55 4.06 -5.16
CA ASN A 2 -18.19 2.97 -4.44
C ASN A 2 -17.10 2.15 -3.70
N LYS A 3 -17.27 1.97 -2.38
CA LYS A 3 -16.32 1.25 -1.51
C LYS A 3 -15.97 -0.14 -2.07
N SER A 4 -16.94 -0.84 -2.67
CA SER A 4 -16.73 -2.18 -3.22
C SER A 4 -15.80 -2.19 -4.43
N THR A 5 -15.88 -1.17 -5.31
CA THR A 5 -14.97 -1.03 -6.46
C THR A 5 -13.55 -0.74 -6.00
N LEU A 6 -13.38 0.12 -4.99
CA LEU A 6 -12.07 0.42 -4.43
C LEU A 6 -11.41 -0.81 -3.81
N ILE A 7 -12.17 -1.56 -3.00
CA ILE A 7 -11.67 -2.80 -2.37
C ILE A 7 -11.22 -3.79 -3.44
N ARG A 8 -11.98 -3.94 -4.53
CA ARG A 8 -11.59 -4.82 -5.64
C ARG A 8 -10.29 -4.36 -6.29
N VAL A 9 -10.15 -3.08 -6.59
CA VAL A 9 -8.91 -2.53 -7.18
C VAL A 9 -7.71 -2.73 -6.25
N LEU A 10 -7.87 -2.49 -4.95
CA LEU A 10 -6.83 -2.71 -3.94
C LEU A 10 -6.41 -4.18 -3.86
N HIS A 11 -7.39 -5.09 -3.84
CA HIS A 11 -7.15 -6.52 -3.84
C HIS A 11 -6.40 -6.97 -5.11
N ASP A 12 -6.87 -6.54 -6.30
CA ASP A 12 -6.22 -6.87 -7.57
C ASP A 12 -4.78 -6.32 -7.63
N SER A 13 -4.53 -5.13 -7.10
CA SER A 13 -3.18 -4.58 -6.98
C SER A 13 -2.30 -5.37 -6.02
N TYR A 14 -2.87 -5.86 -4.91
CA TYR A 14 -2.17 -6.64 -3.90
C TYR A 14 -1.74 -8.01 -4.44
N ILE A 15 -2.66 -8.82 -4.97
CA ILE A 15 -2.37 -10.19 -5.43
C ILE A 15 -1.31 -10.25 -6.54
N HIS A 16 -1.17 -9.17 -7.31
CA HIS A 16 -0.20 -9.06 -8.39
C HIS A 16 1.10 -8.34 -7.98
N SER A 17 1.20 -7.85 -6.75
CA SER A 17 2.39 -7.19 -6.23
C SER A 17 3.38 -8.15 -5.60
N THR A 18 4.63 -7.70 -5.46
CA THR A 18 5.64 -8.40 -4.64
C THR A 18 5.21 -8.49 -3.18
N LEU A 19 4.32 -7.60 -2.72
CA LEU A 19 3.72 -7.63 -1.38
C LEU A 19 3.00 -8.95 -1.08
N ALA A 20 2.30 -9.55 -2.05
CA ALA A 20 1.62 -10.83 -1.85
C ALA A 20 2.59 -12.01 -1.81
N ARG A 21 3.73 -11.91 -2.51
CA ARG A 21 4.77 -12.96 -2.56
C ARG A 21 5.61 -12.97 -1.28
N GLU A 22 5.95 -11.79 -0.77
CA GLU A 22 6.58 -11.61 0.55
C GLU A 22 5.56 -11.82 1.69
N GLY A 23 4.27 -11.58 1.40
CA GLY A 23 3.11 -11.59 2.30
C GLY A 23 2.76 -12.94 2.92
N SER A 24 3.24 -14.05 2.36
CA SER A 24 3.09 -15.36 3.02
C SER A 24 3.84 -15.42 4.36
N SER A 25 4.78 -14.49 4.60
CA SER A 25 5.52 -14.30 5.85
C SER A 25 5.44 -12.87 6.42
N ALA A 26 4.81 -11.93 5.72
CA ALA A 26 4.83 -10.50 6.08
C ALA A 26 3.48 -10.00 6.60
N LEU A 27 3.53 -9.31 7.73
CA LEU A 27 2.40 -8.75 8.48
C LEU A 27 1.61 -7.65 7.72
N LEU A 28 1.91 -7.40 6.45
CA LEU A 28 1.13 -6.57 5.50
C LEU A 28 0.17 -7.51 4.75
N ASP A 29 -0.82 -8.01 5.48
CA ASP A 29 -1.75 -9.02 4.98
C ASP A 29 -2.88 -8.43 4.13
N GLU A 30 -3.60 -9.33 3.48
CA GLU A 30 -4.78 -8.99 2.68
C GLU A 30 -5.84 -8.23 3.51
N TYR A 31 -5.97 -8.55 4.80
CA TYR A 31 -6.92 -7.90 5.69
C TYR A 31 -6.60 -6.41 5.89
N PHE A 32 -5.33 -6.07 6.09
CA PHE A 32 -4.87 -4.69 6.17
C PHE A 32 -5.22 -3.90 4.90
N VAL A 33 -4.98 -4.51 3.74
CA VAL A 33 -5.25 -3.89 2.43
C VAL A 33 -6.73 -3.64 2.20
N GLN A 34 -7.60 -4.55 2.63
CA GLN A 34 -9.04 -4.40 2.41
C GLN A 34 -9.73 -3.55 3.50
N THR A 35 -9.14 -3.44 4.69
CA THR A 35 -9.79 -2.79 5.84
C THR A 35 -9.28 -1.38 6.07
N HIS A 36 -7.96 -1.16 6.03
CA HIS A 36 -7.33 0.08 6.45
C HIS A 36 -6.94 0.98 5.28
N LEU A 37 -6.41 0.40 4.21
CA LEU A 37 -6.01 1.17 3.02
C LEU A 37 -7.15 1.87 2.29
N PRO A 38 -8.41 1.36 2.21
CA PRO A 38 -9.44 2.05 1.48
C PRO A 38 -9.74 3.44 2.05
N LEU A 39 -9.77 3.54 3.39
CA LEU A 39 -9.99 4.81 4.07
C LEU A 39 -8.86 5.79 3.74
N ARG A 40 -7.61 5.32 3.76
CA ARG A 40 -6.44 6.15 3.47
C ARG A 40 -6.44 6.66 2.03
N VAL A 41 -6.76 5.80 1.07
CA VAL A 41 -6.90 6.16 -0.35
C VAL A 41 -8.00 7.19 -0.57
N THR A 42 -9.14 7.07 0.11
CA THR A 42 -10.23 8.05 0.00
C THR A 42 -9.92 9.41 0.63
N GLN A 43 -8.97 9.46 1.59
CA GLN A 43 -8.57 10.68 2.28
C GLN A 43 -7.56 11.53 1.49
N GLY A 44 -7.05 11.04 0.36
CA GLY A 44 -6.11 11.78 -0.48
C GLY A 44 -4.77 11.07 -0.61
N ALA A 45 -3.67 11.81 -0.51
CA ALA A 45 -2.37 11.33 -0.92
C ALA A 45 -1.91 10.05 -0.18
N VAL A 46 -1.42 9.08 -0.95
CA VAL A 46 -0.91 7.80 -0.44
C VAL A 46 0.52 7.62 -0.92
N ASP A 47 1.42 7.51 0.03
CA ASP A 47 2.84 7.26 -0.19
C ASP A 47 3.35 6.10 0.65
N VAL A 48 4.54 5.60 0.34
CA VAL A 48 5.16 4.43 1.02
C VAL A 48 5.24 4.63 2.54
N ALA A 49 5.67 5.80 3.00
CA ALA A 49 5.82 6.08 4.41
C ALA A 49 4.46 6.10 5.12
N SER A 50 3.43 6.66 4.48
CA SER A 50 2.08 6.71 5.02
C SER A 50 1.45 5.31 5.15
N VAL A 51 1.72 4.41 4.20
CA VAL A 51 1.25 3.02 4.25
C VAL A 51 1.98 2.26 5.35
N LEU A 52 3.30 2.41 5.47
CA LEU A 52 4.10 1.76 6.50
C LEU A 52 3.77 2.26 7.91
N GLN A 53 3.47 3.55 8.08
CA GLN A 53 2.98 4.10 9.34
C GLN A 53 1.62 3.52 9.73
N LEU A 54 0.69 3.43 8.76
CA LEU A 54 -0.62 2.85 9.00
C LEU A 54 -0.53 1.36 9.36
N TRP A 55 0.39 0.65 8.70
CA TRP A 55 0.70 -0.75 8.98
C TRP A 55 1.32 -0.96 10.36
N ALA A 56 2.32 -0.17 10.73
CA ALA A 56 2.95 -0.25 12.06
C ALA A 56 1.92 0.02 13.17
N LYS A 57 1.01 0.99 12.94
CA LYS A 57 -0.09 1.27 13.86
C LYS A 57 -1.09 0.11 13.95
N HIS A 58 -1.43 -0.52 12.83
CA HIS A 58 -2.34 -1.67 12.80
C HIS A 58 -1.82 -2.82 13.66
N LEU A 59 -0.50 -3.05 13.65
CA LEU A 59 0.15 -4.12 14.42
C LEU A 59 0.58 -3.73 15.84
N GLY A 60 0.40 -2.45 16.23
CA GLY A 60 0.87 -1.96 17.51
C GLY A 60 2.39 -2.04 17.70
N LEU A 61 3.17 -1.90 16.62
CA LEU A 61 4.63 -1.98 16.70
C LEU A 61 5.21 -0.80 17.48
N SER A 62 6.30 -1.06 18.21
CA SER A 62 7.14 0.02 18.74
C SER A 62 7.85 0.77 17.61
N GLU A 63 8.21 2.03 17.86
CA GLU A 63 8.86 2.88 16.86
C GLU A 63 10.15 2.27 16.30
N GLY A 64 11.00 1.70 17.16
CA GLY A 64 12.24 1.04 16.74
C GLY A 64 12.00 -0.19 15.84
N LEU A 65 10.94 -0.96 16.12
CA LEU A 65 10.58 -2.11 15.28
C LEU A 65 9.97 -1.66 13.95
N ALA A 66 9.10 -0.64 13.98
CA ALA A 66 8.53 -0.04 12.78
C ALA A 66 9.61 0.51 11.85
N GLN A 67 10.61 1.21 12.39
CA GLN A 67 11.78 1.71 11.63
C GLN A 67 12.56 0.57 10.96
N ARG A 68 12.86 -0.50 11.71
CA ARG A 68 13.60 -1.66 11.19
C ARG A 68 12.87 -2.36 10.05
N TRP A 69 11.57 -2.55 10.19
CA TRP A 69 10.74 -3.22 9.19
C TRP A 69 10.42 -2.32 8.00
N SER A 70 10.30 -1.01 8.21
CA SER A 70 10.06 -0.03 7.16
C SER A 70 11.11 -0.13 6.04
N GLY A 71 12.39 -0.23 6.38
CA GLY A 71 13.45 -0.39 5.38
C GLY A 71 13.32 -1.67 4.53
N GLN A 72 12.85 -2.77 5.13
CA GLN A 72 12.68 -4.05 4.43
C GLN A 72 11.41 -4.07 3.56
N LEU A 73 10.34 -3.45 4.05
CA LEU A 73 9.03 -3.46 3.39
C LEU A 73 8.86 -2.34 2.36
N SER A 74 9.67 -1.28 2.41
CA SER A 74 9.57 -0.13 1.51
C SER A 74 9.54 -0.51 0.02
N PRO A 75 10.41 -1.41 -0.50
CA PRO A 75 10.38 -1.80 -1.91
C PRO A 75 9.09 -2.53 -2.30
N ALA A 76 8.57 -3.39 -1.44
CA ALA A 76 7.36 -4.15 -1.70
C ALA A 76 6.11 -3.26 -1.66
N VAL A 77 6.08 -2.30 -0.72
CA VAL A 77 5.03 -1.28 -0.66
C VAL A 77 5.09 -0.36 -1.88
N ALA A 78 6.28 0.02 -2.35
CA ALA A 78 6.44 0.82 -3.56
C ALA A 78 5.90 0.10 -4.82
N ASP A 79 6.25 -1.18 -5.02
CA ASP A 79 5.69 -1.99 -6.12
C ASP A 79 4.16 -2.08 -6.04
N PHE A 80 3.62 -2.30 -4.85
CA PHE A 80 2.17 -2.27 -4.63
C PHE A 80 1.53 -0.94 -5.04
N LEU A 81 2.11 0.20 -4.63
CA LEU A 81 1.55 1.52 -4.96
C LEU A 81 1.60 1.82 -6.47
N VAL A 82 2.68 1.42 -7.16
CA VAL A 82 2.76 1.55 -8.62
C VAL A 82 1.64 0.75 -9.33
N ARG A 83 1.37 -0.48 -8.86
CA ARG A 83 0.26 -1.29 -9.38
C ARG A 83 -1.10 -0.70 -9.03
N LEU A 84 -1.23 -0.12 -7.83
CA LEU A 84 -2.44 0.58 -7.42
C LEU A 84 -2.72 1.77 -8.34
N GLU A 85 -1.71 2.55 -8.71
CA GLU A 85 -1.89 3.63 -9.69
C GLU A 85 -2.43 3.13 -11.02
N THR A 86 -1.79 2.07 -11.50
CA THR A 86 -2.06 1.51 -12.83
C THR A 86 -3.50 1.00 -12.89
N ASN A 87 -3.93 0.29 -11.84
CA ASN A 87 -5.29 -0.24 -11.76
C ASN A 87 -6.32 0.88 -11.53
N LEU A 88 -6.04 1.88 -10.69
CA LEU A 88 -6.93 3.02 -10.51
C LEU A 88 -7.15 3.79 -11.82
N LYS A 89 -6.08 4.01 -12.61
CA LYS A 89 -6.14 4.61 -13.94
C LYS A 89 -6.95 3.74 -14.92
N ALA A 90 -6.70 2.44 -14.96
CA ALA A 90 -7.41 1.50 -15.84
C ALA A 90 -8.92 1.46 -15.56
N HIS A 91 -9.32 1.63 -14.31
CA HIS A 91 -10.72 1.71 -13.90
C HIS A 91 -11.32 3.13 -14.01
N GLN A 92 -10.62 4.09 -14.65
CA GLN A 92 -11.03 5.49 -14.82
C GLN A 92 -11.36 6.19 -13.48
N VAL A 93 -10.64 5.80 -12.43
CA VAL A 93 -10.83 6.32 -11.07
C VAL A 93 -9.88 7.49 -10.84
N SER A 94 -10.36 8.56 -10.23
CA SER A 94 -9.50 9.63 -9.71
C SER A 94 -8.47 9.01 -8.77
N SER A 95 -7.21 8.97 -9.23
CA SER A 95 -6.12 8.43 -8.42
C SER A 95 -5.84 9.40 -7.27
N PRO A 96 -5.63 8.91 -6.03
CA PRO A 96 -5.03 9.75 -5.01
C PRO A 96 -3.67 10.24 -5.53
N ARG A 97 -3.23 11.43 -5.09
CA ARG A 97 -1.87 11.86 -5.39
C ARG A 97 -0.90 10.87 -4.74
N MET A 98 -0.08 10.21 -5.53
CA MET A 98 0.99 9.37 -5.00
C MET A 98 2.27 10.20 -5.05
N ASP A 99 2.52 10.91 -3.95
CA ASP A 99 3.67 11.78 -3.80
C ASP A 99 4.81 11.00 -3.13
N GLY A 100 5.90 10.74 -3.87
CA GLY A 100 7.10 10.14 -3.31
C GLY A 100 8.19 9.97 -4.38
N PRO A 101 9.47 10.18 -4.05
CA PRO A 101 10.54 9.96 -5.01
C PRO A 101 10.65 8.45 -5.30
N LEU A 102 10.24 8.05 -6.50
CA LEU A 102 10.79 6.86 -7.15
C LEU A 102 12.27 7.16 -7.38
N THR A 103 13.14 6.90 -6.40
CA THR A 103 14.58 6.98 -6.63
C THR A 103 14.93 5.89 -7.63
N SER A 104 14.90 6.28 -8.90
CA SER A 104 15.58 5.64 -10.00
C SER A 104 17.07 5.76 -9.69
N GLY A 105 17.59 4.80 -8.93
CA GLY A 105 19.02 4.64 -8.73
C GLY A 105 19.64 4.16 -10.04
N ARG A 106 20.20 5.10 -10.80
CA ARG A 106 21.28 4.83 -11.74
C ARG A 106 22.59 5.21 -11.08
#